data_AF-A0A2D8U1W4-F1
#
_entry.id   AF-A0A2D8U1W4-F1
#
_cell.length_a   1.000
_cell.length_b   1.000
_cell.length_c   1.000
_cell.angle_alpha   90.00
_cell.angle_beta   90.00
_cell.angle_gamma   90.00
#
_symmetry.space_group_name_H-M   'P 1'
#
loop_
_entity.id
_entity.type
_entity.pdbx_description
1 polymer ?
#
loop_
_entity_poly.entity_id
_entity_poly.type
_entity_poly.pdbx_seq_one_letter_code
_entity_poly.pdbx_strand_id
1 'polypeptide(L)'
;MSSEISVQQQVDRFMQGAGDALTDDTVARLGFMINELLIIADRITRNKNIMKLLEMSESKDFAKVLDALGNAVESQKNAPKSSGIGGMLKVMGDPNVQNSLRLLGSINKELNK
;
A
#
# COMPACT_ATOMS: atom_id res chain seq x y z
N MET A 1 14.03 65.04 -6.69
CA MET A 1 12.86 64.22 -6.32
C MET A 1 13.19 62.78 -6.68
N SER A 2 13.93 62.09 -5.81
CA SER A 2 14.32 60.69 -6.04
C SER A 2 13.84 59.86 -4.87
N SER A 3 13.17 58.78 -5.23
CA SER A 3 12.48 57.80 -4.40
C SER A 3 13.41 57.05 -3.45
N GLU A 4 13.45 57.41 -2.18
CA GLU A 4 13.89 56.51 -1.12
C GLU A 4 12.65 55.85 -0.52
N ILE A 5 12.24 54.71 -1.10
CA ILE A 5 11.38 53.79 -0.36
C ILE A 5 12.21 53.33 0.82
N SER A 6 11.88 53.76 2.05
CA SER A 6 12.65 53.42 3.23
C SER A 6 12.75 51.90 3.34
N VAL A 7 13.92 51.37 3.71
CA VAL A 7 14.16 49.92 3.82
C VAL A 7 13.08 49.25 4.69
N GLN A 8 12.55 49.97 5.68
CA GLN A 8 11.42 49.50 6.50
C GLN A 8 10.13 49.28 5.70
N GLN A 9 9.76 50.19 4.80
CA GLN A 9 8.59 50.02 3.93
C GLN A 9 8.76 48.85 2.94
N GLN A 10 9.98 48.51 2.55
CA GLN A 10 10.24 47.34 1.69
C GLN A 10 10.12 46.04 2.50
N VAL A 11 10.63 46.01 3.73
CA VAL A 11 10.51 44.86 4.64
C VAL A 11 9.06 44.61 5.03
N ASP A 12 8.29 45.65 5.34
CA ASP A 12 6.86 45.49 5.68
C ASP A 12 6.06 44.92 4.51
N ARG A 13 6.26 45.42 3.29
CA ARG A 13 5.60 44.87 2.09
C ARG A 13 6.05 43.45 1.79
N PHE A 14 7.31 43.11 2.03
CA PHE A 14 7.81 41.76 1.86
C PHE A 14 7.23 40.80 2.90
N MET A 15 7.21 41.19 4.18
CA MET A 15 6.61 40.39 5.25
C MET A 15 5.09 40.22 5.06
N GLN A 16 4.41 41.25 4.59
CA GLN A 16 2.98 41.20 4.31
C GLN A 16 2.68 40.34 3.07
N GLY A 17 3.43 40.51 1.98
CA GLY A 17 3.30 39.69 0.77
C GLY A 17 3.71 38.23 0.98
N ALA A 18 4.75 37.96 1.77
CA ALA A 18 5.13 36.62 2.19
C ALA A 18 4.09 36.01 3.14
N GLY A 19 3.53 36.81 4.06
CA GLY A 19 2.45 36.39 4.95
C GLY A 19 1.20 35.97 4.19
N ASP A 20 0.73 36.78 3.24
CA ASP A 20 -0.45 36.44 2.44
C ASP A 20 -0.21 35.24 1.51
N ALA A 21 0.94 35.15 0.84
CA ALA A 21 1.26 34.03 -0.04
C ALA A 21 1.44 32.70 0.72
N LEU A 22 2.01 32.75 1.92
CA LEU A 22 2.17 31.57 2.79
C LEU A 22 0.89 31.23 3.54
N THR A 23 -0.05 32.16 3.69
CA THR A 23 -1.28 31.91 4.45
C THR A 23 -2.41 31.55 3.52
N ASP A 24 -2.76 32.36 2.52
CA ASP A 24 -3.98 32.13 1.74
C ASP A 24 -3.83 30.99 0.73
N ASP A 25 -2.78 31.01 -0.12
CA ASP A 25 -2.55 29.94 -1.10
C ASP A 25 -2.24 28.60 -0.44
N THR A 26 -1.43 28.61 0.64
CA THR A 26 -1.06 27.38 1.34
C THR A 26 -2.25 26.84 2.15
N VAL A 27 -3.02 27.68 2.84
CA VAL A 27 -4.22 27.22 3.55
C VAL A 27 -5.28 26.73 2.57
N ALA A 28 -5.47 27.41 1.43
CA ALA A 28 -6.37 26.94 0.38
C ALA A 28 -5.94 25.56 -0.13
N ARG A 29 -4.67 25.41 -0.51
CA ARG A 29 -4.12 24.13 -1.00
C ARG A 29 -4.19 23.02 0.04
N LEU A 30 -3.86 23.31 1.31
CA LEU A 30 -4.01 22.36 2.41
C LEU A 30 -5.47 21.97 2.61
N GLY A 31 -6.40 22.93 2.53
CA GLY A 31 -7.84 22.67 2.58
C GLY A 31 -8.29 21.73 1.47
N PHE A 32 -7.83 21.96 0.23
CA PHE A 32 -8.07 21.06 -0.90
C PHE A 32 -7.48 19.67 -0.67
N MET A 33 -6.23 19.57 -0.22
CA MET A 33 -5.58 18.28 0.06
C MET A 33 -6.29 17.50 1.17
N ILE A 34 -6.69 18.17 2.25
CA ILE A 34 -7.43 17.55 3.35
C ILE A 34 -8.80 17.07 2.85
N ASN A 35 -9.47 17.86 2.01
CA ASN A 35 -10.74 17.45 1.41
C ASN A 35 -10.58 16.17 0.57
N GLU A 36 -9.58 16.11 -0.31
CA GLU A 36 -9.27 14.92 -1.10
C GLU A 36 -8.89 13.72 -0.22
N LEU A 37 -8.12 13.92 0.84
CA LEU A 37 -7.80 12.87 1.82
C LEU A 37 -9.05 12.33 2.50
N LEU A 38 -9.99 13.19 2.88
CA LEU A 38 -11.27 12.78 3.47
C LEU A 38 -12.14 11.99 2.48
N ILE A 39 -12.13 12.36 1.20
CA ILE A 39 -12.81 11.61 0.14
C ILE A 39 -12.17 10.23 -0.04
N ILE A 40 -10.84 10.15 -0.06
CA ILE A 40 -10.12 8.86 -0.13
C ILE A 40 -10.44 8.01 1.11
N ALA A 41 -10.43 8.60 2.30
CA ALA A 41 -10.77 7.92 3.55
C ALA A 41 -12.21 7.38 3.52
N ASP A 42 -13.18 8.17 3.04
CA ASP A 42 -14.57 7.74 2.86
C ASP A 42 -14.67 6.56 1.87
N ARG A 43 -13.95 6.63 0.73
CA ARG A 43 -13.91 5.55 -0.26
C ARG A 43 -13.28 4.27 0.30
N ILE A 44 -12.18 4.39 1.05
CA ILE A 44 -11.52 3.27 1.71
C ILE A 44 -12.48 2.63 2.72
N THR A 45 -13.12 3.44 3.56
CA THR A 45 -14.03 2.97 4.62
C THR A 45 -15.29 2.31 4.06
N ARG A 46 -15.82 2.80 2.93
CA ARG A 46 -16.97 2.19 2.25
C ARG A 46 -16.62 0.92 1.47
N ASN A 47 -15.36 0.72 1.13
CA ASN A 47 -14.93 -0.48 0.42
C ASN A 47 -14.69 -1.62 1.42
N LYS A 48 -15.70 -2.50 1.55
CA LYS A 48 -15.66 -3.67 2.42
C LYS A 48 -14.41 -4.55 2.22
N ASN A 49 -13.88 -4.62 1.01
CA ASN A 49 -12.70 -5.45 0.72
C ASN A 49 -11.43 -4.82 1.30
N ILE A 50 -11.28 -3.50 1.23
CA ILE A 50 -10.13 -2.81 1.80
C ILE A 50 -10.19 -2.88 3.34
N MET A 51 -11.37 -2.68 3.92
CA MET A 51 -11.57 -2.84 5.36
C MET A 51 -11.24 -4.27 5.82
N LYS A 52 -11.68 -5.29 5.08
CA LYS A 52 -11.35 -6.68 5.38
C LYS A 52 -9.85 -6.96 5.27
N LEU A 53 -9.15 -6.35 4.31
CA LEU A 53 -7.69 -6.45 4.23
C LEU A 53 -7.00 -5.77 5.42
N LEU A 54 -7.51 -4.64 5.89
CA LEU A 54 -6.99 -3.95 7.07
C LEU A 54 -7.17 -4.80 8.34
N GLU A 55 -8.36 -5.37 8.54
CA GLU A 55 -8.65 -6.32 9.64
C GLU A 55 -7.74 -7.55 9.56
N MET A 56 -7.53 -8.10 8.36
CA MET A 56 -6.60 -9.22 8.18
C MET A 56 -5.17 -8.80 8.49
N SER A 57 -4.75 -7.58 8.15
CA SER A 57 -3.42 -7.06 8.44
C SER A 57 -3.12 -6.90 9.94
N GLU A 58 -4.15 -6.77 10.77
CA GLU A 58 -3.99 -6.74 12.23
C GLU A 58 -3.72 -8.14 12.81
N SER A 59 -3.98 -9.20 12.04
CA SER A 59 -3.68 -10.56 12.47
C SER A 59 -2.17 -10.82 12.44
N LYS A 60 -1.65 -11.40 13.53
CA LYS A 60 -0.22 -11.80 13.64
C LYS A 60 0.20 -12.81 12.57
N ASP A 61 -0.75 -13.48 11.94
CA ASP A 61 -0.51 -14.51 10.95
C ASP A 61 -0.52 -13.97 9.51
N PHE A 62 -1.14 -12.81 9.24
CA PHE A 62 -1.12 -12.21 7.91
C PHE A 62 0.28 -11.79 7.46
N ALA A 63 1.05 -11.15 8.35
CA ALA A 63 2.43 -10.80 8.06
C ALA A 63 3.27 -12.06 7.74
N LYS A 64 3.10 -13.12 8.53
CA LYS A 64 3.80 -14.40 8.29
C LYS A 64 3.42 -15.02 6.94
N VAL A 65 2.15 -14.94 6.54
CA VAL A 65 1.70 -15.43 5.23
C VAL A 65 2.32 -14.62 4.10
N LEU A 66 2.38 -13.29 4.23
CA LEU A 66 3.04 -12.43 3.24
C LEU A 66 4.54 -12.70 3.13
N ASP A 67 5.23 -12.84 4.26
CA ASP A 67 6.66 -13.18 4.28
C ASP A 67 6.91 -14.55 3.67
N ALA A 68 6.10 -15.56 4.02
CA ALA A 68 6.19 -16.90 3.44
C ALA A 68 5.95 -16.89 1.94
N LEU A 69 4.99 -16.09 1.45
CA LEU A 69 4.72 -15.93 0.04
C LEU A 69 5.90 -15.27 -0.69
N GLY A 70 6.46 -14.19 -0.13
CA GLY A 70 7.64 -13.52 -0.68
C GLY A 70 8.83 -14.48 -0.80
N ASN A 71 9.13 -15.19 0.29
CA ASN A 71 10.20 -16.18 0.33
C ASN A 71 9.97 -17.34 -0.64
N ALA A 72 8.73 -17.80 -0.82
CA ALA A 72 8.40 -18.86 -1.76
C ALA A 72 8.61 -18.43 -3.22
N VAL A 73 8.17 -17.22 -3.58
CA VAL A 73 8.38 -16.64 -4.92
C VAL A 73 9.86 -16.46 -5.21
N GLU A 74 10.63 -15.99 -4.23
CA GLU A 74 12.07 -15.85 -4.36
C GLU A 74 12.77 -17.21 -4.50
N SER A 75 12.37 -18.20 -3.70
CA SER A 75 12.88 -19.57 -3.75
C SER A 75 12.57 -20.25 -5.10
N GLN A 76 11.44 -19.93 -5.71
CA GLN A 76 11.05 -20.46 -7.02
C GLN A 76 11.97 -19.98 -8.15
N LYS A 77 12.52 -18.76 -8.06
CA LYS A 77 13.48 -18.23 -9.05
C LYS A 77 14.76 -19.07 -9.13
N ASN A 78 15.11 -19.73 -8.02
CA ASN A 78 16.34 -20.52 -7.89
C ASN A 78 16.07 -22.03 -7.80
N ALA A 79 14.83 -22.49 -8.01
CA ALA A 79 14.46 -23.87 -7.79
C ALA A 79 14.96 -24.80 -8.92
N PRO A 80 15.53 -25.98 -8.60
CA PRO A 80 15.88 -26.97 -9.60
C PRO A 80 14.63 -27.49 -10.30
N LYS A 81 14.65 -27.54 -11.63
CA LYS A 81 13.53 -28.06 -12.43
C LYS A 81 13.43 -29.57 -12.24
N SER A 82 12.39 -30.05 -11.55
CA SER A 82 12.03 -31.47 -11.56
C SER A 82 11.65 -31.86 -12.99
N SER A 83 12.43 -32.74 -13.61
CA SER A 83 12.28 -33.15 -15.01
C SER A 83 12.14 -34.67 -15.11
N GLY A 84 11.19 -35.13 -15.92
CA GLY A 84 10.93 -36.54 -16.20
C GLY A 84 9.80 -37.18 -15.36
N ILE A 85 9.33 -38.37 -15.81
CA ILE A 85 8.22 -39.11 -15.19
C ILE A 85 8.52 -39.49 -13.73
N GLY A 86 9.77 -39.88 -13.44
CA GLY A 86 10.21 -40.17 -12.05
C GLY A 86 10.22 -38.94 -11.15
N GLY A 87 10.56 -37.77 -11.68
CA GLY A 87 10.50 -36.50 -10.95
C GLY A 87 9.06 -36.11 -10.59
N MET A 88 8.11 -36.35 -11.49
CA MET A 88 6.69 -36.12 -11.23
C MET A 88 6.14 -37.06 -10.15
N LEU A 89 6.48 -38.36 -10.21
CA LEU A 89 6.07 -39.33 -9.19
C LEU A 89 6.60 -38.94 -7.80
N LYS A 90 7.83 -38.41 -7.72
CA LYS A 90 8.42 -37.92 -6.48
C LYS A 90 7.69 -36.69 -5.92
N VAL A 91 7.35 -35.72 -6.78
CA VAL A 91 6.60 -34.51 -6.38
C VAL A 91 5.18 -34.86 -5.93
N MET A 92 4.50 -35.78 -6.61
CA MET A 92 3.18 -36.25 -6.20
C MET A 92 3.21 -37.02 -4.87
N GLY A 93 4.30 -37.74 -4.58
CA GLY A 93 4.53 -38.43 -3.32
C GLY A 93 4.92 -37.52 -2.16
N ASP A 94 5.23 -36.24 -2.42
CA ASP A 94 5.66 -35.30 -1.38
C ASP A 94 4.46 -34.86 -0.52
N PRO A 95 4.50 -35.07 0.81
CA PRO A 95 3.43 -34.66 1.72
C PRO A 95 3.12 -33.15 1.68
N ASN A 96 4.13 -32.30 1.45
CA ASN A 96 3.97 -30.84 1.40
C ASN A 96 3.19 -30.42 0.15
N VAL A 97 3.45 -31.08 -0.99
CA VAL A 97 2.72 -30.86 -2.24
C VAL A 97 1.26 -31.28 -2.09
N GLN A 98 1.02 -32.44 -1.48
CA GLN A 98 -0.34 -32.90 -1.19
C GLN A 98 -1.09 -31.96 -0.25
N ASN A 99 -0.44 -31.47 0.81
CA ASN A 99 -1.05 -30.51 1.73
C ASN A 99 -1.38 -29.17 1.04
N SER A 100 -0.50 -28.70 0.15
CA SER A 100 -0.71 -27.49 -0.64
C SER A 100 -1.91 -27.64 -1.61
N LEU A 101 -2.04 -28.80 -2.26
CA LEU A 101 -3.18 -29.11 -3.12
C LEU A 101 -4.51 -29.16 -2.33
N ARG A 102 -4.49 -29.68 -1.09
CA ARG A 102 -5.67 -29.67 -0.21
C ARG A 102 -6.06 -28.25 0.22
N LEU A 103 -5.07 -27.40 0.52
CA LEU A 103 -5.31 -25.99 0.80
C LEU A 103 -5.95 -25.29 -0.39
N LEU A 104 -5.40 -25.47 -1.60
CA LEU A 104 -5.99 -24.91 -2.83
C LEU A 104 -7.41 -25.42 -3.07
N GLY A 105 -7.67 -26.71 -2.85
CA GLY A 105 -9.02 -27.27 -2.93
C GLY A 105 -9.99 -26.68 -1.91
N SER A 106 -9.51 -26.42 -0.70
CA SER A 106 -10.31 -25.77 0.36
C SER A 106 -10.62 -24.32 0.02
N ILE A 107 -9.65 -23.57 -0.51
CA ILE A 107 -9.86 -22.20 -1.01
C ILE A 107 -10.89 -22.20 -2.14
N ASN A 108 -10.76 -23.08 -3.13
CA ASN A 108 -11.73 -23.19 -4.22
C ASN A 108 -13.14 -23.50 -3.70
N LYS A 109 -13.26 -24.36 -2.69
CA LYS A 109 -14.55 -24.66 -2.07
C LYS A 109 -15.17 -23.43 -1.40
N GLU A 110 -14.39 -22.63 -0.67
CA GLU A 110 -14.90 -21.39 -0.04
C GLU A 110 -15.20 -20.28 -1.06
N LEU A 111 -14.49 -20.22 -2.19
CA LEU A 111 -14.74 -19.26 -3.27
C LEU A 111 -16.04 -19.53 -4.06
N ASN A 112 -16.47 -20.79 -4.12
CA ASN A 112 -17.68 -21.21 -4.86
C ASN A 112 -18.89 -21.46 -3.95
N LYS A 113 -18.81 -21.06 -2.67
CA LYS A 113 -19.98 -20.98 -1.78
C LYS A 113 -20.71 -19.67 -1.99
#